data_AF-A0A8R2AAP2-F1
#
_entry.id   AF-A0A8R2AAP2-F1
#
_cell.length_a   1.000
_cell.length_b   1.000
_cell.length_c   1.000
_cell.angle_alpha   90.00
_cell.angle_beta   90.00
_cell.angle_gamma   90.00
#
_symmetry.space_group_name_H-M   'P 1'
#
loop_
_entity.id
_entity.type
_entity.pdbx_description
1 polymer ?
#
loop_
_entity_poly.entity_id
_entity_poly.type
_entity_poly.pdbx_seq_one_letter_code
_entity_poly.pdbx_strand_id
1 'polypeptide(L)'
;MSVEIYHIRYNKFGDTSVNQSIMWTFFMCFLVCALQVSAAATAQESDPKFWIENGKRMLEEKSKQPLRTNKAKNVILFMGDGMSLTTLTAARIYKGQLQNTSGESEHLSFEQFPFTGISKVLI
;
A
#
# COMPACT_ATOMS: atom_id res chain seq x y z
N MET A 1 -66.60 -5.52 37.93
CA MET A 1 -66.52 -4.28 37.15
C MET A 1 -65.79 -3.24 38.00
N SER A 2 -64.48 -3.08 37.79
CA SER A 2 -63.71 -1.90 38.19
C SER A 2 -62.39 -1.95 37.43
N VAL A 3 -62.08 -0.84 36.78
CA VAL A 3 -60.99 -0.64 35.82
C VAL A 3 -59.89 0.15 36.56
N GLU A 4 -58.68 -0.39 36.67
CA GLU A 4 -57.51 0.35 37.16
C GLU A 4 -56.45 0.53 36.06
N ILE A 5 -56.62 1.67 35.39
CA ILE A 5 -55.65 2.68 34.93
C ILE A 5 -54.16 2.26 34.88
N TYR A 6 -53.62 2.31 33.66
CA TYR A 6 -52.20 2.25 33.32
C TYR A 6 -51.37 3.34 34.00
N HIS A 7 -50.33 2.97 34.75
CA HIS A 7 -49.25 3.87 35.12
C HIS A 7 -47.90 3.21 34.81
N ILE A 8 -47.45 3.30 33.55
CA ILE A 8 -46.09 2.93 33.17
C ILE A 8 -45.15 4.04 33.67
N ARG A 9 -44.36 3.74 34.70
CA ARG A 9 -43.23 4.58 35.10
C ARG A 9 -42.09 4.40 34.10
N TYR A 10 -41.80 5.45 33.33
CA TYR A 10 -40.53 5.55 32.61
C TYR A 10 -39.41 5.71 33.65
N ASN A 11 -38.69 4.62 33.95
CA ASN A 11 -37.52 4.68 34.81
C ASN A 11 -36.31 5.14 33.99
N LYS A 12 -35.94 6.41 34.19
CA LYS A 12 -34.74 7.05 33.68
C LYS A 12 -33.57 6.61 34.58
N PHE A 13 -32.90 5.51 34.26
CA PHE A 13 -31.67 5.11 34.96
C PHE A 13 -30.54 4.94 33.94
N GLY A 14 -29.82 6.03 33.72
CA GLY A 14 -28.61 6.04 32.92
C GLY A 14 -27.46 5.44 33.72
N ASP A 15 -27.14 4.19 33.44
CA ASP A 15 -25.90 3.57 33.89
C ASP A 15 -24.73 4.10 33.04
N THR A 16 -24.22 5.26 33.47
CA THR A 16 -23.01 5.89 32.91
C THR A 16 -21.78 4.99 33.01
N SER A 17 -21.75 4.03 33.94
CA SER A 17 -20.68 3.04 34.11
C SER A 17 -20.65 1.97 33.00
N VAL A 18 -21.83 1.51 32.54
CA VAL A 18 -21.94 0.49 31.48
C VAL A 18 -21.55 1.09 30.14
N ASN A 19 -22.00 2.32 29.85
CA ASN A 19 -21.62 3.05 28.64
C ASN A 19 -20.11 3.37 28.60
N GLN A 20 -19.51 3.70 29.75
CA GLN A 20 -18.07 3.91 29.86
C GLN A 20 -17.30 2.62 29.56
N SER A 21 -17.72 1.49 30.14
CA SER A 21 -17.09 0.18 29.95
C SER A 21 -17.14 -0.29 28.49
N ILE A 22 -18.30 -0.14 27.85
CA ILE A 22 -18.50 -0.47 26.43
C ILE A 22 -17.61 0.41 25.53
N MET A 23 -17.48 1.69 25.85
CA MET A 23 -16.64 2.63 25.11
C MET A 23 -15.15 2.27 25.21
N TRP A 24 -14.66 1.82 26.37
CA TRP A 24 -13.29 1.31 26.51
C TRP A 24 -13.06 0.00 25.77
N THR A 25 -14.06 -0.90 25.72
CA THR A 25 -13.97 -2.14 24.93
C THR A 25 -13.85 -1.85 23.43
N PHE A 26 -14.64 -0.91 22.90
CA PHE A 26 -14.52 -0.50 21.49
C PHE A 26 -13.17 0.18 21.21
N PHE A 27 -12.69 1.02 22.12
CA PHE A 27 -11.40 1.69 21.98
C PHE A 27 -10.23 0.70 22.00
N MET A 28 -10.26 -0.29 22.90
CA MET A 28 -9.26 -1.36 22.97
C MET A 28 -9.32 -2.29 21.75
N CYS A 29 -10.53 -2.60 21.25
CA CYS A 29 -10.69 -3.38 20.03
C CYS A 29 -10.15 -2.62 18.80
N PHE A 30 -10.38 -1.30 18.73
CA PHE A 30 -9.83 -0.45 17.67
C PHE A 30 -8.31 -0.33 17.74
N LEU A 31 -7.74 -0.21 18.94
CA LEU A 31 -6.29 -0.18 19.17
C LEU A 31 -5.63 -1.52 18.76
N VAL A 32 -6.25 -2.65 19.14
CA VAL A 32 -5.80 -3.99 18.74
C VAL A 32 -5.88 -4.16 17.22
N CYS A 33 -6.99 -3.79 16.59
CA CYS A 33 -7.13 -3.86 15.13
C CYS A 33 -6.09 -2.99 14.40
N ALA A 34 -5.77 -1.79 14.89
CA ALA A 34 -4.77 -0.91 14.28
C ALA A 34 -3.35 -1.51 14.30
N LEU A 35 -3.00 -2.26 15.35
CA LEU A 35 -1.71 -2.95 15.47
C LEU A 35 -1.56 -4.13 14.51
N GLN A 36 -2.65 -4.82 14.18
CA GLN A 36 -2.63 -6.01 13.30
C GLN A 36 -2.34 -5.66 11.83
N VAL A 37 -2.66 -4.43 11.39
CA VAL A 37 -2.56 -4.02 9.98
C VAL A 37 -1.10 -3.82 9.53
N SER A 38 -0.19 -3.44 10.43
CA SER A 38 1.20 -3.13 10.07
C SER A 38 2.08 -4.38 9.90
N ALA A 39 1.76 -5.49 10.59
CA ALA A 39 2.52 -6.74 10.52
C ALA A 39 2.22 -7.59 9.26
N ALA A 40 1.08 -7.35 8.60
CA ALA A 40 0.64 -8.15 7.46
C ALA A 40 1.48 -7.93 6.18
N ALA A 41 2.04 -6.74 5.98
CA ALA A 41 2.77 -6.38 4.77
C ALA A 41 4.08 -7.17 4.60
N THR A 42 4.85 -7.35 5.68
CA THR A 42 6.11 -8.12 5.65
C THR A 42 5.88 -9.62 5.66
N ALA A 43 4.75 -10.09 6.20
CA ALA A 43 4.40 -11.51 6.21
C ALA A 43 4.09 -12.03 4.80
N GLN A 44 3.58 -11.18 3.91
CA GLN A 44 3.15 -11.60 2.57
C GLN A 44 4.32 -12.00 1.65
N GLU A 45 5.46 -11.31 1.71
CA GLU A 45 6.65 -11.64 0.91
C GLU A 45 7.31 -12.97 1.33
N SER A 46 7.01 -13.47 2.54
CA SER A 46 7.53 -14.74 3.03
C SER A 46 6.85 -15.97 2.40
N ASP A 47 5.65 -15.81 1.83
CA ASP A 47 4.92 -16.90 1.18
C ASP A 47 5.41 -17.09 -0.27
N PRO A 48 5.88 -18.29 -0.69
CA PRO A 48 6.25 -18.56 -2.07
C PRO A 48 5.14 -18.26 -3.10
N LYS A 49 3.86 -18.40 -2.71
CA LYS A 49 2.73 -18.11 -3.61
C LYS A 49 2.72 -16.65 -4.07
N PHE A 50 3.11 -15.72 -3.19
CA PHE A 50 3.17 -14.30 -3.50
C PHE A 50 4.05 -14.03 -4.72
N TRP A 51 5.26 -14.60 -4.75
CA TRP A 51 6.21 -14.42 -5.85
C TRP A 51 5.74 -15.08 -7.15
N ILE A 52 5.09 -16.25 -7.07
CA ILE A 52 4.52 -16.94 -8.24
C ILE A 52 3.41 -16.09 -8.87
N GLU A 53 2.50 -15.58 -8.06
CA GLU A 53 1.39 -14.74 -8.53
C GLU A 53 1.89 -13.42 -9.11
N ASN A 54 2.85 -12.78 -8.45
CA ASN A 54 3.45 -11.54 -8.95
C ASN A 54 4.15 -11.76 -10.31
N GLY A 55 4.88 -12.88 -10.46
CA GLY A 55 5.49 -13.26 -11.73
C GLY A 55 4.48 -13.51 -12.86
N LYS A 56 3.37 -14.21 -12.57
CA LYS A 56 2.28 -14.42 -13.54
C LYS A 56 1.67 -13.09 -13.99
N ARG A 57 1.37 -12.20 -13.03
CA ARG A 57 0.85 -10.86 -13.31
C ARG A 57 1.78 -10.07 -14.22
N MET A 58 3.07 -10.03 -13.89
CA MET A 58 4.07 -9.32 -14.69
C MET A 58 4.16 -9.87 -16.12
N LEU A 59 4.10 -11.19 -16.29
CA LEU A 59 4.12 -11.82 -17.61
C LEU A 59 2.90 -11.43 -18.45
N GLU A 60 1.71 -11.46 -17.87
CA GLU A 60 0.47 -11.06 -18.55
C GLU A 60 0.48 -9.59 -18.94
N GLU A 61 0.96 -8.71 -18.05
CA GLU A 61 1.09 -7.28 -18.30
C GLU A 61 2.07 -7.00 -19.44
N LYS A 62 3.25 -7.65 -19.42
CA LYS A 62 4.28 -7.48 -20.45
C LYS A 62 3.87 -8.04 -21.80
N SER A 63 3.15 -9.17 -21.83
CA SER A 63 2.64 -9.79 -23.05
C SER A 63 1.65 -8.88 -23.81
N LYS A 64 0.87 -8.08 -23.09
CA LYS A 64 -0.12 -7.16 -23.66
C LYS A 64 0.48 -5.83 -24.13
N GLN A 65 1.78 -5.59 -23.98
CA GLN A 65 2.39 -4.30 -24.32
C GLN A 65 2.48 -4.10 -25.84
N PRO A 66 1.82 -3.07 -26.41
CA PRO A 66 1.86 -2.84 -27.85
C PRO A 66 3.19 -2.22 -28.29
N LEU A 67 3.75 -2.71 -29.39
CA LEU A 67 4.92 -2.10 -30.03
C LEU A 67 4.49 -0.88 -30.84
N ARG A 68 5.11 0.27 -30.56
CA ARG A 68 4.92 1.50 -31.35
C ARG A 68 5.97 1.56 -32.46
N THR A 69 5.55 1.32 -33.70
CA THR A 69 6.43 1.33 -34.89
C THR A 69 6.35 2.64 -35.69
N ASN A 70 5.41 3.53 -35.35
CA ASN A 70 5.25 4.82 -36.01
C ASN A 70 6.41 5.76 -35.70
N LYS A 71 6.73 6.66 -36.63
CA LYS A 71 7.74 7.70 -36.44
C LYS A 71 7.34 8.66 -35.31
N ALA A 72 8.25 8.89 -34.35
CA ALA A 72 8.02 9.84 -33.27
C ALA A 72 8.03 11.29 -33.78
N LYS A 73 7.08 12.11 -33.33
CA LYS A 73 7.00 13.55 -33.64
C LYS A 73 7.93 14.39 -32.75
N ASN A 74 8.09 13.99 -31.50
CA ASN A 74 8.88 14.71 -30.48
C ASN A 74 9.85 13.72 -29.81
N VAL A 75 10.99 14.24 -29.39
CA VAL A 75 12.00 13.48 -28.62
C VAL A 75 12.31 14.25 -27.35
N ILE A 76 12.24 13.57 -26.19
CA ILE A 76 12.61 14.11 -24.88
C ILE A 76 13.70 13.18 -24.34
N LEU A 77 14.84 13.76 -23.96
CA LEU A 77 15.96 13.04 -23.36
C LEU A 77 16.16 13.52 -21.93
N PHE A 78 16.04 12.60 -20.97
CA PHE A 78 16.42 12.85 -19.58
C PHE A 78 17.84 12.31 -19.38
N MET A 79 18.75 13.18 -18.95
CA MET A 79 20.14 12.82 -18.67
C MET A 79 20.44 13.13 -17.20
N GLY A 80 20.76 12.09 -16.42
CA GLY A 80 21.25 12.23 -15.06
C GLY A 80 22.75 12.04 -15.03
N ASP A 81 23.49 13.09 -14.69
CA ASP A 81 24.93 13.00 -14.46
C ASP A 81 25.22 12.20 -13.18
N GLY A 82 26.21 11.31 -13.22
CA GLY A 82 26.54 10.43 -12.08
C GLY A 82 25.48 9.39 -11.71
N MET A 83 24.44 9.19 -12.54
CA MET A 83 23.36 8.25 -12.26
C MET A 83 23.72 6.81 -12.67
N SER A 84 24.62 6.20 -11.89
CA SER A 84 24.95 4.78 -12.02
C SER A 84 23.79 3.88 -11.54
N LEU A 85 23.88 2.58 -11.80
CA LEU A 85 22.90 1.59 -11.31
C LEU A 85 22.84 1.55 -9.77
N THR A 86 23.96 1.82 -9.08
CA THR A 86 23.98 1.85 -7.61
C THR A 86 23.30 3.11 -7.07
N THR A 87 23.53 4.26 -7.71
CA THR A 87 22.81 5.50 -7.41
C THR A 87 21.30 5.31 -7.60
N LEU A 88 20.90 4.56 -8.62
CA LEU A 88 19.51 4.26 -8.88
C LEU A 88 18.84 3.48 -7.73
N THR A 89 19.48 2.39 -7.29
CA THR A 89 18.99 1.58 -6.16
C THR A 89 18.94 2.39 -4.87
N ALA A 90 19.96 3.20 -4.59
CA ALA A 90 19.97 4.07 -3.42
C ALA A 90 18.82 5.09 -3.45
N ALA A 91 18.56 5.70 -4.61
CA ALA A 91 17.46 6.64 -4.78
C ALA A 91 16.09 5.98 -4.60
N ARG A 92 15.93 4.73 -5.06
CA ARG A 92 14.71 3.94 -4.86
C ARG A 92 14.43 3.68 -3.37
N ILE A 93 15.44 3.19 -2.65
CA ILE A 93 15.34 2.93 -1.21
C ILE A 93 15.02 4.22 -0.46
N TYR A 94 15.75 5.30 -0.78
CA TYR A 94 15.52 6.60 -0.17
C TYR A 94 14.10 7.13 -0.43
N LYS A 95 13.57 6.97 -1.64
CA LYS A 95 12.18 7.33 -1.97
C LYS A 95 11.18 6.57 -1.09
N GLY A 96 11.34 5.26 -0.92
CA GLY A 96 10.43 4.48 -0.07
C GLY A 96 10.53 4.86 1.41
N GLN A 97 11.74 5.14 1.90
CA GLN A 97 11.94 5.63 3.27
C GLN A 97 11.21 6.97 3.51
N LEU A 98 11.23 7.89 2.55
CA LEU A 98 10.44 9.13 2.63
C LEU A 98 8.92 8.88 2.69
N GLN A 99 8.46 7.73 2.20
CA GLN A 99 7.06 7.29 2.22
C GLN A 99 6.74 6.35 3.40
N ASN A 100 7.69 6.14 4.32
CA ASN A 100 7.60 5.18 5.43
C ASN A 100 7.40 3.72 5.00
N THR A 101 7.96 3.33 3.86
CA THR A 101 8.00 1.94 3.36
C THR A 101 9.44 1.42 3.32
N SER A 102 9.63 0.10 3.12
CA SER A 102 10.97 -0.52 3.00
C SER A 102 11.81 0.10 1.87
N GLY A 103 11.14 0.52 0.79
CA GLY A 103 11.75 1.13 -0.40
C GLY A 103 12.39 0.16 -1.38
N GLU A 104 12.64 -1.09 -1.00
CA GLU A 104 13.13 -2.13 -1.91
C GLU A 104 12.11 -2.49 -3.01
N SER A 105 10.82 -2.47 -2.67
CA SER A 105 9.70 -2.74 -3.57
C SER A 105 9.17 -1.51 -4.30
N GLU A 106 9.76 -0.34 -4.06
CA GLU A 106 9.35 0.91 -4.69
C GLU A 106 9.96 1.04 -6.09
N HIS A 107 9.38 1.88 -6.96
CA HIS A 107 9.90 2.11 -8.30
C HIS A 107 10.06 3.60 -8.60
N LEU A 108 11.16 3.96 -9.25
CA LEU A 108 11.32 5.31 -9.79
C LEU A 108 10.51 5.47 -11.07
N SER A 109 10.15 6.71 -11.42
CA SER A 109 9.24 6.99 -12.55
C SER A 109 9.75 6.43 -13.89
N PHE A 110 11.06 6.45 -14.10
CA PHE A 110 11.69 5.96 -15.32
C PHE A 110 11.96 4.44 -15.32
N GLU A 111 11.82 3.74 -14.17
CA GLU A 111 11.83 2.27 -14.13
C GLU A 111 10.53 1.65 -14.65
N GLN A 112 9.46 2.44 -14.68
CA GLN A 112 8.17 2.05 -15.23
C GLN A 112 8.15 2.10 -16.77
N PHE A 113 9.20 2.62 -17.39
CA PHE A 113 9.31 2.62 -18.84
C PHE A 113 9.32 1.19 -19.39
N PRO A 114 8.62 0.94 -20.51
CA PRO A 114 8.43 -0.43 -21.00
C PRO A 114 9.72 -1.07 -21.51
N PHE A 115 10.71 -0.27 -21.89
CA PHE A 115 11.98 -0.72 -22.46
C PHE A 115 13.16 -0.21 -21.63
N THR A 116 14.15 -1.08 -21.44
CA THR A 116 15.42 -0.77 -20.78
C THR A 116 16.58 -1.27 -21.66
N GLY A 117 17.74 -0.64 -21.53
CA GLY A 117 18.94 -0.99 -22.27
C GLY A 117 20.18 -0.55 -21.50
N ILE A 118 21.30 -1.23 -21.72
CA ILE A 118 22.59 -0.91 -21.11
C ILE A 118 23.45 -0.20 -22.14
N SER A 119 24.01 0.94 -21.76
CA SER A 119 24.98 1.66 -22.58
C SER A 119 26.39 1.35 -22.11
N LYS A 120 27.28 0.97 -23.03
CA LYS A 120 28.71 0.86 -22.75
C LYS A 120 29.31 2.26 -22.80
N VAL A 121 29.78 2.75 -21.66
CA VAL A 121 30.55 3.98 -21.59
C VAL A 121 32.03 3.61 -21.74
N LEU A 122 32.68 4.19 -22.73
CA LEU A 122 34.14 4.17 -22.84
C LEU A 122 34.63 5.41 -22.11
N ILE A 123 35.39 5.18 -21.05
CA ILE A 123 36.17 6.20 -20.34
C ILE A 123 37.61 6.06 -20.80
#